data_AF-A0A1J7I3Y2-F1
#
_entry.id   AF-A0A1J7I3Y2-F1
#
_cell.length_a   1.000
_cell.length_b   1.000
_cell.length_c   1.000
_cell.angle_alpha   90.00
_cell.angle_beta   90.00
_cell.angle_gamma   90.00
#
_symmetry.space_group_name_H-M   'P 1'
#
loop_
_entity.id
_entity.type
_entity.pdbx_description
1 polymer ?
#
loop_
_entity_poly.entity_id
_entity_poly.type
_entity_poly.pdbx_seq_one_letter_code
_entity_poly.pdbx_strand_id
1 'polypeptide(L)'
;MKRKHPNATAAAAASPEEKVTLRILVDEKKNKVVYAEAGKDFVDVLLSFLTFPLGTIARIVSNDSNMKKVNVGSLTSLYQSVANLDVSHFWTDTCKEMLLHPRNSSEDYCQNMKLNIDDTEKTKYFICDD
;
A
#
# COMPACT_ATOMS: atom_id res chain seq x y z
N MET A 1 -1.52 34.98 -44.81
CA MET A 1 -1.24 33.52 -44.69
C MET A 1 -0.18 33.32 -43.62
N LYS A 2 -0.50 32.66 -42.50
CA LYS A 2 0.35 31.67 -41.78
C LYS A 2 -0.26 31.36 -40.40
N ARG A 3 -0.97 30.22 -40.39
CA ARG A 3 -1.05 29.16 -39.37
C ARG A 3 -1.32 29.57 -37.91
N LYS A 4 -2.61 29.50 -37.56
CA LYS A 4 -3.10 29.25 -36.21
C LYS A 4 -2.75 27.80 -35.84
N HIS A 5 -1.93 27.61 -34.82
CA HIS A 5 -1.72 26.29 -34.21
C HIS A 5 -2.95 25.95 -33.36
N PRO A 6 -3.63 24.79 -33.58
CA PRO A 6 -4.57 24.26 -32.62
C PRO A 6 -3.77 23.58 -31.50
N ASN A 7 -3.87 24.05 -30.26
CA ASN A 7 -3.36 23.30 -29.13
C ASN A 7 -4.42 22.23 -28.81
N ALA A 8 -4.14 21.00 -29.21
CA ALA A 8 -4.94 19.84 -28.89
C ALA A 8 -4.78 19.56 -27.38
N THR A 9 -5.86 19.75 -26.63
CA THR A 9 -5.98 19.22 -25.28
C THR A 9 -5.91 17.69 -25.40
N ALA A 10 -4.76 17.12 -25.09
CA ALA A 10 -4.60 15.68 -24.95
C ALA A 10 -5.45 15.25 -23.75
N ALA A 11 -6.57 14.60 -24.01
CA ALA A 11 -7.29 13.86 -22.98
C ALA A 11 -6.34 12.77 -22.47
N ALA A 12 -5.94 12.86 -21.20
CA ALA A 12 -5.22 11.81 -20.52
C ALA A 12 -6.05 10.52 -20.61
N ALA A 13 -5.55 9.53 -21.33
CA ALA A 13 -6.15 8.21 -21.36
C ALA A 13 -6.08 7.64 -19.94
N ALA A 14 -7.24 7.52 -19.29
CA ALA A 14 -7.35 6.89 -17.99
C ALA A 14 -6.84 5.45 -18.08
N SER A 15 -5.87 5.11 -17.24
CA SER A 15 -5.42 3.72 -17.06
C SER A 15 -6.63 2.86 -16.64
N PRO A 16 -6.76 1.62 -17.14
CA PRO A 16 -7.87 0.76 -16.76
C PRO A 16 -7.88 0.57 -15.23
N GLU A 17 -9.00 0.94 -14.59
CA GLU A 17 -9.18 0.71 -13.16
C GLU A 17 -9.15 -0.80 -12.86
N GLU A 18 -8.17 -1.25 -12.07
CA GLU A 18 -8.14 -2.63 -11.60
C GLU A 18 -9.24 -2.85 -10.57
N LYS A 19 -10.19 -3.75 -10.89
CA LYS A 19 -11.36 -4.03 -10.05
C LYS A 19 -11.22 -5.39 -9.38
N VAL A 20 -11.50 -5.41 -8.08
CA VAL A 20 -11.67 -6.60 -7.26
C VAL A 20 -13.17 -6.82 -7.04
N THR A 21 -13.66 -8.04 -7.26
CA THR A 21 -15.10 -8.36 -7.18
C THR A 21 -15.41 -9.25 -5.97
N LEU A 22 -16.49 -8.93 -5.27
CA LEU A 22 -17.05 -9.70 -4.17
C LEU A 22 -18.56 -9.86 -4.43
N ARG A 23 -19.07 -11.10 -4.43
CA ARG A 23 -20.51 -11.37 -4.52
C ARG A 23 -21.04 -11.60 -3.12
N ILE A 24 -22.10 -10.90 -2.75
CA ILE A 24 -22.74 -11.04 -1.44
C ILE A 24 -24.20 -11.43 -1.62
N LEU A 25 -24.70 -12.26 -0.71
CA LEU A 25 -26.12 -12.58 -0.57
C LEU A 25 -26.62 -11.97 0.73
N VAL A 26 -27.68 -11.16 0.63
CA VAL A 26 -28.25 -10.42 1.76
C VAL A 26 -29.68 -10.90 2.01
N ASP A 27 -29.98 -11.24 3.27
CA ASP A 27 -31.36 -11.34 3.75
C ASP A 27 -31.85 -9.92 4.04
N GLU A 28 -32.58 -9.34 3.08
CA GLU A 28 -33.07 -7.97 3.15
C GLU A 28 -34.04 -7.74 4.32
N LYS A 29 -34.85 -8.75 4.67
CA LYS A 29 -35.82 -8.64 5.76
C LYS A 29 -35.13 -8.48 7.12
N LYS A 30 -33.99 -9.15 7.30
CA LYS A 30 -33.18 -9.05 8.51
C LYS A 30 -32.05 -8.03 8.40
N ASN A 31 -31.85 -7.46 7.22
CA ASN A 31 -30.72 -6.61 6.87
C ASN A 31 -29.36 -7.25 7.24
N LYS A 32 -29.15 -8.52 6.85
CA LYS A 32 -27.93 -9.27 7.17
C LYS A 32 -27.32 -9.91 5.93
N VAL A 33 -25.99 -9.85 5.83
CA VAL A 33 -25.23 -10.66 4.86
C VAL A 33 -25.24 -12.10 5.35
N VAL A 34 -25.74 -13.02 4.53
CA VAL A 34 -25.85 -14.46 4.87
C VAL A 34 -24.80 -15.30 4.15
N TYR A 35 -24.22 -14.78 3.07
CA TYR A 35 -23.17 -15.46 2.31
C TYR A 35 -22.32 -14.45 1.51
N ALA A 36 -21.04 -14.75 1.32
CA ALA A 36 -20.13 -13.99 0.47
C ALA A 36 -19.23 -14.96 -0.32
N GLU A 37 -19.12 -14.74 -1.62
CA GLU A 37 -18.24 -15.45 -2.54
C GLU A 37 -17.18 -14.49 -3.06
N ALA A 38 -15.91 -14.87 -2.91
CA ALA A 38 -14.75 -14.09 -3.29
C ALA A 38 -13.87 -14.86 -4.28
N GLY A 39 -13.40 -14.17 -5.32
CA GLY A 39 -12.40 -14.69 -6.24
C GLY A 39 -10.97 -14.55 -5.70
N LYS A 40 -10.00 -15.17 -6.42
CA LYS A 40 -8.57 -15.15 -6.06
C LYS A 40 -8.07 -13.74 -5.74
N ASP A 41 -8.35 -12.77 -6.60
CA ASP A 41 -7.84 -11.39 -6.43
C ASP A 41 -8.29 -10.76 -5.10
N PHE A 42 -9.51 -11.03 -4.64
CA PHE A 42 -10.00 -10.51 -3.36
C PHE A 42 -9.30 -11.20 -2.18
N VAL A 43 -9.17 -12.54 -2.25
CA VAL A 43 -8.52 -13.33 -1.21
C VAL A 43 -7.05 -12.97 -1.10
N ASP A 44 -6.37 -12.80 -2.22
CA ASP A 44 -4.99 -12.35 -2.27
C ASP A 44 -4.86 -11.02 -1.53
N VAL A 45 -5.65 -10.00 -1.91
CA VAL A 45 -5.63 -8.67 -1.27
C VAL A 45 -5.91 -8.75 0.23
N LEU A 46 -6.86 -9.58 0.65
CA LEU A 46 -7.16 -9.75 2.07
C LEU A 46 -5.98 -10.38 2.83
N LEU A 47 -5.34 -11.39 2.25
CA LEU A 47 -4.24 -12.11 2.89
C LEU A 47 -2.91 -11.36 2.83
N SER A 48 -2.68 -10.49 1.84
CA SER A 48 -1.46 -9.68 1.80
C SER A 48 -1.33 -8.73 2.98
N PHE A 49 -2.46 -8.29 3.57
CA PHE A 49 -2.44 -7.51 4.81
C PHE A 49 -1.73 -8.24 5.97
N LEU A 50 -1.73 -9.57 5.96
CA LEU A 50 -1.02 -10.38 6.95
C LEU A 50 0.48 -10.49 6.67
N THR A 51 0.91 -10.14 5.45
CA THR A 51 2.32 -10.16 5.05
C THR A 51 3.02 -8.83 5.31
N PHE A 52 2.27 -7.72 5.38
CA PHE A 52 2.89 -6.41 5.56
C PHE A 52 3.49 -6.26 6.96
N PRO A 53 4.72 -5.71 7.05
CA PRO A 53 5.27 -5.32 8.33
C PRO A 53 4.35 -4.32 9.04
N LEU A 54 4.19 -4.48 10.36
CA LEU A 54 3.35 -3.56 11.15
C LEU A 54 3.81 -2.10 11.04
N GLY A 55 5.12 -1.86 10.87
CA GLY A 55 5.66 -0.52 10.63
C GLY A 55 5.16 0.10 9.32
N THR A 56 4.98 -0.69 8.25
CA THR A 56 4.38 -0.25 6.98
C THR A 56 2.93 0.19 7.19
N ILE A 57 2.14 -0.62 7.92
CA ILE A 57 0.75 -0.28 8.26
C ILE A 57 0.69 1.02 9.07
N ALA A 58 1.55 1.14 10.10
CA ALA A 58 1.63 2.33 10.94
C ALA A 58 1.98 3.60 10.16
N ARG A 59 2.92 3.49 9.20
CA ARG A 59 3.31 4.57 8.29
C ARG A 59 2.16 5.00 7.40
N ILE A 60 1.61 4.07 6.61
CA ILE A 60 0.56 4.36 5.61
C ILE A 60 -0.63 5.03 6.29
N VAL A 61 -1.10 4.45 7.38
CA VAL A 61 -2.28 4.93 8.11
C VAL A 61 -2.05 6.30 8.76
N SER A 62 -0.79 6.64 9.09
CA SER A 62 -0.44 7.95 9.67
C SER A 62 -0.27 9.05 8.62
N ASN A 63 0.08 8.68 7.38
CA ASN A 63 0.48 9.61 6.33
C ASN A 63 -0.55 9.76 5.19
N ASP A 64 -1.51 8.84 5.04
CA ASP A 64 -2.50 8.90 3.98
C ASP A 64 -3.51 10.04 4.21
N SER A 65 -3.46 11.05 3.33
CA SER A 65 -4.32 12.23 3.36
C SER A 65 -5.79 11.94 3.06
N ASN A 66 -6.10 10.80 2.42
CA ASN A 66 -7.46 10.41 2.07
C ASN A 66 -8.15 9.59 3.16
N MET A 67 -7.39 9.05 4.12
CA MET A 67 -7.93 8.35 5.28
C MET A 67 -8.00 9.28 6.49
N LYS A 68 -9.09 9.20 7.26
CA LYS A 68 -9.11 9.81 8.59
C LYS A 68 -7.97 9.18 9.39
N LYS A 69 -7.04 9.99 9.91
CA LYS A 69 -5.89 9.54 10.70
C LYS A 69 -6.32 8.46 11.69
N VAL A 70 -5.99 7.20 11.41
CA VAL A 70 -6.39 6.07 12.27
C VAL A 70 -5.27 5.86 13.27
N ASN A 71 -5.63 5.80 14.55
CA ASN A 71 -4.68 5.45 15.59
C ASN A 71 -4.73 3.93 15.81
N VAL A 72 -3.66 3.23 15.46
CA VAL A 72 -3.48 1.79 15.73
C VAL A 72 -2.88 1.58 17.13
N GLY A 73 -3.42 2.27 18.14
CA GLY A 73 -2.99 2.19 19.53
C GLY A 73 -1.49 2.48 19.73
N SER A 74 -0.80 1.61 20.48
CA SER A 74 0.62 1.77 20.80
C SER A 74 1.54 1.67 19.58
N LEU A 75 1.09 1.03 18.50
CA LEU A 75 1.88 0.90 17.26
C LEU A 75 2.11 2.28 16.63
N THR A 76 1.11 3.16 16.66
CA THR A 76 1.24 4.55 16.18
C THR A 76 2.29 5.30 16.98
N SER A 77 2.24 5.18 18.31
CA SER A 77 3.20 5.84 19.21
C SER A 77 4.61 5.29 19.02
N LEU A 78 4.76 3.99 18.85
CA LEU A 78 6.04 3.35 18.58
C LEU A 78 6.64 3.84 17.26
N TYR A 79 5.85 3.86 16.19
CA TYR A 79 6.30 4.36 14.88
C TYR A 79 6.72 5.83 14.96
N GLN A 80 5.91 6.68 15.60
CA GLN A 80 6.25 8.10 15.81
C GLN A 80 7.51 8.29 16.66
N SER A 81 7.70 7.47 17.68
CA SER A 81 8.92 7.51 18.51
C SER A 81 10.17 7.26 17.67
N VAL A 82 10.14 6.26 16.79
CA VAL A 82 11.26 5.97 15.88
C VAL A 82 11.46 7.12 14.88
N ALA A 83 10.37 7.66 14.31
CA ALA A 83 10.44 8.79 13.38
C ALA A 83 11.07 10.03 14.01
N ASN A 84 10.69 10.35 15.25
CA ASN A 84 11.14 11.52 15.98
C ASN A 84 12.54 11.35 16.61
N LEU A 85 13.06 10.13 16.74
CA LEU A 85 14.37 9.90 17.33
C LEU A 85 15.48 10.44 16.43
N ASP A 86 16.44 11.16 16.99
CA ASP A 86 17.54 11.73 16.20
C ASP A 86 18.44 10.63 15.60
N VAL A 87 18.95 10.87 14.39
CA VAL A 87 19.73 9.88 13.65
C VAL A 87 21.03 9.48 14.36
N SER A 88 21.56 10.34 15.24
CA SER A 88 22.74 10.04 16.07
C SER A 88 22.56 8.85 17.02
N HIS A 89 21.31 8.43 17.28
CA HIS A 89 21.01 7.23 18.09
C HIS A 89 21.08 5.93 17.28
N PHE A 90 21.36 6.01 15.98
CA PHE A 90 21.48 4.88 15.08
C PHE A 90 22.92 4.72 14.60
N TRP A 91 23.30 3.49 14.24
CA TRP A 91 24.63 3.21 13.70
C TRP A 91 24.86 3.92 12.36
N THR A 92 23.82 4.02 11.54
CA THR A 92 23.81 4.74 10.26
C THR A 92 22.43 5.31 9.99
N ASP A 93 22.35 6.31 9.11
CA ASP A 93 21.08 6.84 8.58
C ASP A 93 20.22 5.73 7.98
N THR A 94 20.85 4.77 7.29
CA THR A 94 20.19 3.60 6.70
C THR A 94 19.49 2.74 7.74
N CYS A 95 20.05 2.57 8.94
CA CYS A 95 19.39 1.81 10.00
C CYS A 95 18.07 2.44 10.45
N LYS A 96 18.02 3.78 10.55
CA LYS A 96 16.77 4.49 10.86
C LYS A 96 15.76 4.31 9.74
N GLU A 97 16.20 4.47 8.48
CA GLU A 97 15.35 4.29 7.31
C GLU A 97 14.77 2.88 7.20
N MET A 98 15.53 1.84 7.54
CA MET A 98 15.02 0.46 7.56
C MET A 98 13.88 0.24 8.56
N LEU A 99 13.84 0.99 9.67
CA LEU A 99 12.77 0.89 10.66
C LEU A 99 11.53 1.71 10.27
N LEU A 100 11.73 2.84 9.59
CA LEU A 100 10.63 3.66 9.02
C LEU A 100 10.05 3.04 7.75
N HIS A 101 10.88 2.30 7.02
CA HIS A 101 10.55 1.63 5.77
C HIS A 101 10.90 0.14 5.80
N PRO A 102 10.23 -0.65 6.67
CA PRO A 102 10.48 -2.07 6.78
C PRO A 102 10.08 -2.79 5.49
N ARG A 103 10.87 -3.82 5.14
CA ARG A 103 10.67 -4.61 3.93
C ARG A 103 9.69 -5.75 4.16
N ASN A 104 8.76 -5.95 3.23
CA ASN A 104 7.89 -7.11 3.20
C ASN A 104 8.68 -8.33 2.71
N SER A 105 8.73 -9.41 3.49
CA SER A 105 9.40 -10.66 3.07
C SER A 105 8.69 -11.36 1.90
N SER A 106 7.41 -11.02 1.67
CA SER A 106 6.57 -11.52 0.58
C SER A 106 6.44 -10.48 -0.55
N GLU A 107 7.38 -9.54 -0.67
CA GLU A 107 7.35 -8.46 -1.67
C GLU A 107 7.06 -8.99 -3.08
N ASP A 108 7.80 -10.01 -3.54
CA ASP A 108 7.65 -10.58 -4.88
C ASP A 108 6.24 -11.12 -5.16
N TYR A 109 5.58 -11.66 -4.13
CA TYR A 109 4.18 -12.09 -4.23
C TYR A 109 3.24 -10.89 -4.35
N CYS A 110 3.45 -9.87 -3.51
CA CYS A 110 2.58 -8.70 -3.43
C CYS A 110 2.70 -7.74 -4.64
N GLN A 111 3.85 -7.73 -5.32
CA GLN A 111 4.09 -6.85 -6.48
C GLN A 111 3.13 -7.10 -7.65
N ASN A 112 2.56 -8.30 -7.77
CA ASN A 112 1.69 -8.69 -8.88
C ASN A 112 0.19 -8.62 -8.52
N MET A 113 -0.14 -8.07 -7.36
CA MET A 113 -1.53 -7.99 -6.89
C MET A 113 -2.26 -6.83 -7.53
N LYS A 114 -3.56 -7.02 -7.77
CA LYS A 114 -4.47 -5.96 -8.27
C LYS A 114 -4.62 -4.77 -7.33
N LEU A 115 -4.23 -4.94 -6.07
CA LEU A 115 -4.15 -3.87 -5.10
C LEU A 115 -2.91 -4.10 -4.24
N ASN A 116 -1.90 -3.27 -4.45
CA ASN A 116 -0.74 -3.19 -3.60
C ASN A 116 -0.80 -1.88 -2.81
N ILE A 117 -0.87 -1.98 -1.48
CA ILE A 117 -0.85 -0.81 -0.59
C ILE A 117 0.57 -0.43 -0.16
N ASP A 118 1.56 -1.27 -0.45
CA ASP A 118 2.95 -0.97 -0.14
C ASP A 118 3.50 0.08 -1.10
N ASP A 119 3.78 1.26 -0.56
CA ASP A 119 4.40 2.39 -1.24
C ASP A 119 5.93 2.35 -1.18
N THR A 120 6.53 1.26 -0.69
CA THR A 120 7.98 1.10 -0.63
C THR A 120 8.58 0.80 -2.01
N GLU A 121 9.67 1.49 -2.35
CA GLU A 121 10.46 1.24 -3.57
C GLU A 121 10.94 -0.20 -3.65
N LYS A 122 10.92 -0.82 -4.84
CA LYS A 122 11.32 -2.23 -5.00
C LYS A 122 12.74 -2.52 -4.52
N THR A 123 12.93 -3.68 -3.90
CA THR A 123 14.27 -4.13 -3.47
C THR A 123 15.15 -4.34 -4.71
N LYS A 124 16.34 -3.71 -4.72
CA LYS A 124 17.34 -3.88 -5.78
C LYS A 124 18.36 -4.91 -5.34
N TYR A 125 18.55 -5.93 -6.16
CA TYR A 125 19.54 -6.98 -5.93
C TYR A 125 20.78 -6.69 -6.75
N PHE A 126 21.95 -6.90 -6.15
CA PHE A 126 23.22 -6.98 -6.86
C PHE A 126 23.57 -8.45 -7.00
N ILE A 127 23.88 -8.86 -8.22
CA ILE A 127 24.37 -10.21 -8.51
C ILE A 127 25.90 -10.10 -8.52
N CYS A 128 26.58 -10.94 -7.74
CA CYS A 128 28.02 -11.06 -7.86
C CYS A 128 28.33 -11.87 -9.11
N ASP A 129 29.27 -11.40 -9.91
CA ASP A 129 29.84 -12.23 -10.97
C ASP A 129 30.68 -13.35 -10.33
N ASP A 130 30.59 -14.55 -10.92
CA ASP A 130 31.35 -15.74 -10.50
C ASP A 130 32.88 -15.55 -10.67
#